data_AF-A0A3C0BU02-F1
#
_entry.id   AF-A0A3C0BU02-F1
#
_cell.length_a   1.000
_cell.length_b   1.000
_cell.length_c   1.000
_cell.angle_alpha   90.00
_cell.angle_beta   90.00
_cell.angle_gamma   90.00
#
_symmetry.space_group_name_H-M   'P 1'
#
loop_
_entity.id
_entity.type
_entity.pdbx_description
1 polymer ?
#
loop_
_entity_poly.entity_id
_entity_poly.type
_entity_poly.pdbx_seq_one_letter_code
_entity_poly.pdbx_strand_id
1 'polypeptide(L)'
;MITATASAGSKAEAARSSQALALQSAYELKRAKRWAYVTLYAHRVKGDPFWKAVRPNGVPSDAQLKPDIITERFYSTCFTGVVVPYVCTTGSSACGQ
;
A
#
# COMPACT_ATOMS: atom_id res chain seq x y z
N MET A 1 8.78 0.78 -8.54
CA MET A 1 7.56 1.13 -7.77
C MET A 1 7.36 0.06 -6.71
N ILE A 2 6.97 0.47 -5.50
CA ILE A 2 6.68 -0.42 -4.38
C ILE A 2 5.19 -0.32 -4.07
N THR A 3 4.55 -1.48 -3.93
CA THR A 3 3.15 -1.60 -3.55
C THR A 3 3.01 -2.68 -2.50
N ALA A 4 2.34 -2.37 -1.40
CA ALA A 4 2.07 -3.34 -0.35
C ALA A 4 0.64 -3.20 0.14
N THR A 5 -0.05 -4.33 0.32
CA THR A 5 -1.42 -4.38 0.84
C THR A 5 -1.43 -5.08 2.18
N ALA A 6 -2.15 -4.52 3.15
CA ALA A 6 -2.43 -5.17 4.42
C ALA A 6 -3.90 -4.99 4.80
N SER A 7 -4.41 -5.93 5.59
CA SER A 7 -5.75 -5.86 6.16
C SER A 7 -5.68 -5.86 7.69
N ALA A 8 -6.69 -5.28 8.34
CA ALA A 8 -6.78 -5.24 9.80
C ALA A 8 -8.21 -5.00 10.28
N GLY A 9 -8.42 -5.09 11.60
CA GLY A 9 -9.68 -4.77 12.26
C GLY A 9 -10.03 -3.27 12.23
N SER A 10 -9.05 -2.40 11.94
CA SER A 10 -9.26 -0.95 11.81
C SER A 10 -8.54 -0.35 10.61
N LYS A 11 -9.08 0.76 10.06
CA LYS A 11 -8.46 1.50 8.95
C LYS A 11 -7.03 1.95 9.28
N ALA A 12 -6.81 2.47 10.48
CA ALA A 12 -5.52 3.00 10.91
C ALA A 12 -4.44 1.91 11.02
N GLU A 13 -4.82 0.74 11.52
CA GLU A 13 -3.93 -0.41 11.61
C GLU A 13 -3.61 -0.99 10.23
N ALA A 14 -4.61 -1.16 9.37
CA ALA A 14 -4.40 -1.64 8.00
C ALA A 14 -3.45 -0.70 7.23
N ALA A 15 -3.62 0.61 7.38
CA ALA A 15 -2.73 1.60 6.79
C ALA A 15 -1.30 1.47 7.34
N ARG A 16 -1.11 1.45 8.67
CA ARG A 16 0.20 1.29 9.30
C ARG A 16 0.91 0.01 8.86
N SER A 17 0.20 -1.11 8.85
CA SER A 17 0.75 -2.41 8.42
C SER A 17 1.15 -2.38 6.95
N SER A 18 0.33 -1.80 6.07
CA SER A 18 0.66 -1.68 4.64
C SER A 18 1.87 -0.77 4.39
N GLN A 19 2.03 0.31 5.16
CA GLN A 19 3.19 1.21 5.09
C GLN A 19 4.46 0.55 5.61
N ALA A 20 4.37 -0.22 6.70
CA ALA A 20 5.49 -0.99 7.23
C ALA A 20 6.00 -2.03 6.21
N LEU A 21 5.08 -2.73 5.53
CA LEU A 21 5.44 -3.65 4.45
C LEU A 21 6.09 -2.93 3.27
N ALA A 22 5.56 -1.77 2.85
CA ALA A 22 6.17 -0.97 1.79
C ALA A 22 7.60 -0.52 2.15
N LEU A 23 7.84 -0.15 3.40
CA LEU A 23 9.16 0.21 3.90
C LEU A 23 10.11 -1.00 3.92
N GLN A 24 9.63 -2.17 4.35
CA GLN A 24 10.40 -3.41 4.30
C GLN A 24 10.82 -3.74 2.85
N SER A 25 9.88 -3.69 1.90
CA SER A 25 10.19 -3.89 0.48
C SER A 25 11.19 -2.87 -0.06
N ALA A 26 11.20 -1.63 0.45
CA ALA A 26 12.18 -0.62 0.08
C ALA A 26 13.60 -0.99 0.54
N TYR A 27 13.74 -1.51 1.76
CA TYR A 27 15.02 -1.99 2.28
C TYR A 27 15.49 -3.28 1.61
N GLU A 28 14.57 -4.17 1.23
CA GLU A 28 14.88 -5.33 0.40
C GLU A 28 15.38 -4.91 -0.97
N LEU A 29 14.70 -3.96 -1.62
CA LEU A 29 15.13 -3.40 -2.91
C LEU A 29 16.51 -2.73 -2.80
N LYS A 30 16.74 -1.92 -1.75
CA LYS A 30 18.04 -1.31 -1.47
C LYS A 30 19.15 -2.36 -1.42
N ARG A 31 18.94 -3.44 -0.66
CA ARG A 31 19.90 -4.56 -0.53
C ARG A 31 20.12 -5.27 -1.87
N ALA A 32 19.04 -5.59 -2.58
CA ALA A 32 19.10 -6.27 -3.88
C ALA A 32 19.83 -5.46 -4.95
N LYS A 33 19.69 -4.12 -4.93
CA LYS A 33 20.35 -3.19 -5.86
C LYS A 33 21.70 -2.69 -5.35
N ARG A 34 22.11 -3.05 -4.13
CA ARG A 34 23.33 -2.56 -3.46
C ARG A 34 23.39 -1.04 -3.36
N TRP A 35 22.25 -0.38 -3.24
CA TRP A 35 22.18 1.06 -3.04
C TRP A 35 22.69 1.45 -1.65
N ALA A 36 23.46 2.53 -1.58
CA ALA A 36 23.90 3.15 -0.33
C ALA A 36 22.71 3.75 0.44
N TYR A 37 21.71 4.28 -0.28
CA TYR A 37 20.48 4.81 0.31
C TYR A 37 19.25 4.56 -0.58
N VAL A 38 18.06 4.67 0.02
CA VAL A 38 16.79 4.63 -0.69
C VAL A 38 15.89 5.74 -0.16
N THR A 39 15.31 6.51 -1.06
CA THR A 39 14.33 7.55 -0.76
C THR A 39 12.98 7.12 -1.33
N LEU A 40 11.93 7.34 -0.55
CA LEU A 40 10.56 7.01 -0.91
C LEU A 40 9.76 8.29 -1.14
N TYR A 41 8.97 8.28 -2.20
CA TYR A 41 7.99 9.32 -2.51
C TYR A 41 6.62 8.71 -2.61
N ALA A 42 5.62 9.36 -2.04
CA ALA A 42 4.23 8.93 -2.14
C ALA A 42 3.83 8.78 -3.61
N HIS A 43 3.26 7.62 -3.95
CA HIS A 43 2.82 7.34 -5.31
C HIS A 43 1.42 6.76 -5.29
N ARG A 44 0.48 7.44 -5.95
CA ARG A 44 -0.92 7.06 -5.96
C ARG A 44 -1.09 5.65 -6.53
N VAL A 45 -1.80 4.81 -5.78
CA VAL A 45 -2.10 3.43 -6.14
C VAL A 45 -3.59 3.17 -6.10
N LYS A 46 -4.05 2.30 -7.00
CA LYS A 46 -5.37 1.68 -6.87
C LYS A 46 -5.31 0.68 -5.71
N GLY A 47 -6.41 0.55 -4.98
CA GLY A 47 -6.55 -0.54 -4.01
C GLY A 47 -6.36 -1.88 -4.72
N ASP A 48 -5.46 -2.72 -4.21
CA ASP A 48 -5.20 -4.06 -4.76
C ASP A 48 -5.83 -5.11 -3.83
N PRO A 49 -7.03 -5.63 -4.15
CA PRO A 49 -7.68 -6.65 -3.33
C PRO A 49 -6.90 -7.97 -3.41
N PHE A 50 -6.73 -8.64 -2.28
CA PHE A 50 -6.02 -9.92 -2.21
C PHE A 50 -6.57 -10.99 -3.19
N TRP A 51 -7.85 -10.90 -3.58
CA TRP A 51 -8.46 -11.83 -4.51
C TRP A 51 -8.91 -11.13 -5.80
N LYS A 52 -7.96 -10.90 -6.71
CA LYS A 52 -8.23 -10.39 -8.06
C LYS A 52 -9.25 -11.23 -8.83
N ALA A 53 -9.31 -12.53 -8.55
CA ALA A 53 -10.26 -13.46 -9.18
C ALA A 53 -11.73 -13.13 -8.90
N VAL A 54 -12.03 -12.56 -7.73
CA VAL A 54 -13.41 -12.22 -7.31
C VAL A 54 -13.78 -10.77 -7.65
N ARG A 55 -12.76 -9.94 -7.95
CA ARG A 55 -12.88 -8.51 -8.26
C ARG A 55 -11.97 -8.17 -9.45
N PRO A 56 -12.28 -8.62 -10.68
CA PRO A 56 -11.42 -8.43 -11.84
C PRO A 56 -11.26 -6.95 -12.22
N ASN A 57 -12.25 -6.13 -11.90
CA ASN A 57 -12.25 -4.68 -12.16
C ASN A 57 -11.69 -3.86 -10.98
N GLY A 58 -11.06 -4.51 -10.00
CA GLY A 58 -10.50 -3.87 -8.82
C GLY A 58 -11.54 -3.52 -7.77
N VAL A 59 -11.21 -2.53 -6.93
CA VAL A 59 -12.04 -2.09 -5.81
C VAL A 59 -13.16 -1.16 -6.30
N PRO A 60 -14.44 -1.52 -6.07
CA PRO A 60 -15.59 -0.65 -6.36
C PRO A 60 -15.49 0.70 -5.65
N SER A 61 -16.01 1.77 -6.27
CA SER A 61 -15.92 3.13 -5.72
C SER A 61 -16.64 3.30 -4.38
N ASP A 62 -17.76 2.60 -4.17
CA ASP A 62 -18.54 2.55 -2.93
C ASP A 62 -17.82 1.81 -1.80
N ALA A 63 -16.91 0.89 -2.13
CA ALA A 63 -16.06 0.22 -1.16
C ALA A 63 -14.81 1.04 -0.79
N GLN A 64 -14.50 2.13 -1.49
CA GLN A 64 -13.34 2.96 -1.18
C GLN A 64 -13.58 3.81 0.07
N LEU A 65 -12.65 3.72 1.01
CA LEU A 65 -12.70 4.42 2.28
C LEU A 65 -11.92 5.73 2.20
N LYS A 66 -12.58 6.80 1.77
CA LYS A 66 -12.03 8.16 1.76
C LYS A 66 -12.00 8.78 3.17
N PRO A 67 -11.11 9.76 3.44
CA PRO A 67 -10.01 10.20 2.59
C PRO A 67 -8.89 9.15 2.51
N ASP A 68 -8.08 9.23 1.45
CA ASP A 68 -6.82 8.48 1.34
C ASP A 68 -5.83 9.01 2.40
N ILE A 69 -4.92 8.15 2.88
CA ILE A 69 -3.91 8.54 3.87
C ILE A 69 -2.61 8.82 3.13
N ILE A 70 -2.20 10.08 3.08
CA ILE A 70 -1.07 10.55 2.27
C ILE A 70 -0.03 11.18 3.20
N THR A 71 1.22 10.78 3.01
CA THR A 71 2.41 11.41 3.62
C THR A 71 3.40 11.76 2.51
N GLU A 72 4.57 12.30 2.85
CA GLU A 72 5.64 12.52 1.86
C GLU A 72 6.10 11.22 1.19
N ARG A 73 6.06 10.10 1.93
CA ARG A 73 6.64 8.81 1.51
C ARG A 73 5.59 7.82 1.03
N PHE A 74 4.35 7.92 1.50
CA PHE A 74 3.32 6.90 1.33
C PHE A 74 2.02 7.49 0.80
N TYR A 75 1.44 6.84 -0.19
CA TYR A 75 0.05 7.04 -0.57
C TYR A 75 -0.71 5.76 -0.25
N SER A 76 -1.59 5.80 0.75
CA SER A 76 -2.39 4.64 1.16
C SER A 76 -3.85 4.81 0.75
N THR A 77 -4.30 3.93 -0.14
CA THR A 77 -5.71 3.83 -0.57
C THR A 77 -6.36 2.70 0.22
N CYS A 78 -7.42 3.00 0.98
CA CYS A 78 -8.12 2.01 1.80
C CYS A 78 -9.50 1.67 1.24
N PHE A 79 -9.97 0.47 1.53
CA PHE A 79 -11.27 -0.04 1.11
C PHE A 79 -11.79 -1.13 2.04
N THR A 80 -13.10 -1.37 1.98
CA THR A 80 -13.74 -2.43 2.75
C THR A 80 -13.42 -3.79 2.14
N GLY A 81 -12.86 -4.70 2.93
CA GLY A 81 -12.66 -6.08 2.51
C GLY A 81 -13.93 -6.92 2.72
N VAL A 82 -13.97 -8.11 2.10
CA VAL A 82 -15.14 -9.00 2.24
C VAL A 82 -15.07 -9.83 3.52
N VAL A 83 -13.87 -10.29 3.89
CA VAL A 83 -13.65 -11.12 5.10
C VAL A 83 -13.09 -10.28 6.25
N VAL A 84 -12.16 -9.37 5.96
CA VAL A 84 -11.55 -8.45 6.94
C VAL A 84 -12.09 -7.05 6.66
N PRO A 85 -12.54 -6.28 7.67
CA PRO A 85 -13.31 -5.05 7.44
C PRO A 85 -12.51 -3.96 6.74
N TYR A 86 -11.19 -3.90 6.93
CA TYR A 86 -10.36 -2.86 6.33
C TYR A 86 -9.17 -3.46 5.60
N VAL A 87 -8.96 -3.00 4.37
CA VAL A 87 -7.80 -3.32 3.55
C VAL A 87 -7.21 -2.00 3.04
N CYS A 88 -5.90 -1.83 3.17
CA CYS A 88 -5.20 -0.65 2.66
C CYS A 88 -4.04 -1.08 1.78
N THR A 89 -3.93 -0.45 0.61
CA THR A 89 -2.81 -0.60 -0.32
C THR A 89 -1.98 0.68 -0.28
N THR A 90 -0.71 0.54 0.10
CA THR A 90 0.26 1.63 0.11
C THR A 90 1.14 1.59 -1.13
N GLY A 91 1.29 2.73 -1.77
CA GLY A 91 2.16 2.95 -2.92
C GLY A 91 3.27 3.95 -2.63
N SER A 92 4.48 3.58 -3.05
CA SER A 92 5.67 4.45 -3.01
C SER A 92 6.54 4.26 -4.25
N SER A 93 7.08 5.36 -4.76
CA SER A 93 8.20 5.35 -5.70
C SER A 93 9.50 5.29 -4.92
N ALA A 94 10.34 4.30 -5.20
CA ALA A 94 11.66 4.15 -4.59
C ALA A 94 12.74 4.61 -5.57
N CYS A 95 13.55 5.56 -5.12
CA CYS A 95 14.74 6.05 -5.83
C CYS A 95 15.97 5.79 -4.94
N GLY A 96 17.05 5.29 -5.51
CA GLY A 96 18.28 5.04 -4.76
C GLY A 96 19.50 4.99 -5.68
N GLN A 97 20.67 5.04 -5.04
CA GLN A 97 21.99 5.02 -5.64
C GLN A 97 22.91 4.16 -4.79
#